data_AF-A0A9L0JF26-F1
#
_entry.id   AF-A0A9L0JF26-F1
#
_cell.length_a   1.000
_cell.length_b   1.000
_cell.length_c   1.000
_cell.angle_alpha   90.00
_cell.angle_beta   90.00
_cell.angle_gamma   90.00
#
_symmetry.space_group_name_H-M   'P 1'
#
loop_
_entity.id
_entity.type
_entity.pdbx_description
1 polymer ?
#
loop_
_entity_poly.entity_id
_entity_poly.type
_entity_poly.pdbx_seq_one_letter_code
_entity_poly.pdbx_strand_id
1 'polypeptide(L)'
;MTATAGGPGSWSENILEYFLRSNQITAEDGAQITWYHAANHKAQVNEALKSTAHMIEADVLLPSDGSEHGQPIMAHPPETNSDNTLQEWLAEVLKSNKGIKLDFKSLAAVEPSLMLLENVKRHLKRPVWINADILPGPNGHSRVVDAKPFIDTVTSFFPDVTLSLGWTTGWHPEKVNEGYSWTMVKEMEYICNELNQPVTFPVRAALVRQSCSQLLWLLKKSHSWPYSLNAQLCASYWIVDWLPGNSWLTGLSRKIAKALLSCSLV
;
A
#
# COMPACT_ATOMS: atom_id res chain seq x y z
N MET A 1 -26.57 -4.26 7.02
CA MET A 1 -26.18 -3.11 7.87
C MET A 1 -24.92 -2.54 7.27
N THR A 2 -24.95 -1.28 6.83
CA THR A 2 -23.85 -0.58 6.18
C THR A 2 -22.70 -0.34 7.16
N ALA A 3 -21.52 -0.93 6.96
CA ALA A 3 -20.30 -0.46 7.60
C ALA A 3 -19.92 0.89 6.97
N THR A 4 -20.07 1.97 7.73
CA THR A 4 -19.57 3.29 7.33
C THR A 4 -18.06 3.30 7.40
N ALA A 5 -17.40 4.16 6.61
CA ALA A 5 -16.00 4.52 6.89
C ALA A 5 -15.88 4.84 8.38
N GLY A 6 -14.79 4.37 9.00
CA GLY A 6 -14.61 4.55 10.43
C GLY A 6 -14.67 6.02 10.80
N GLY A 7 -15.22 6.32 11.98
CA GLY A 7 -15.28 7.69 12.47
C GLY A 7 -13.88 8.33 12.57
N PRO A 8 -13.79 9.66 12.74
CA PRO A 8 -12.53 10.38 12.82
C PRO A 8 -11.51 9.73 13.77
N GLY A 9 -10.32 9.44 13.25
CA GLY A 9 -9.22 8.77 13.94
C GLY A 9 -9.27 7.25 13.92
N SER A 10 -10.23 6.63 13.21
CA SER A 10 -10.27 5.18 12.99
C SER A 10 -9.23 4.73 11.96
N TRP A 11 -8.84 3.47 12.01
CA TRP A 11 -7.97 2.86 10.98
C TRP A 11 -8.66 2.69 9.64
N SER A 12 -9.99 2.59 9.68
CA SER A 12 -10.91 2.60 8.56
C SER A 12 -11.32 4.01 8.09
N GLU A 13 -10.80 5.08 8.72
CA GLU A 13 -11.03 6.45 8.23
C GLU A 13 -10.41 6.59 6.84
N ASN A 14 -11.15 7.21 5.92
CA ASN A 14 -10.65 7.48 4.59
C ASN A 14 -9.39 8.36 4.66
N ILE A 15 -8.36 7.99 3.90
CA ILE A 15 -7.07 8.69 3.90
C ILE A 15 -7.22 10.18 3.52
N LEU A 16 -8.06 10.51 2.54
CA LEU A 16 -8.29 11.88 2.08
C LEU A 16 -9.06 12.67 3.14
N GLU A 17 -10.10 12.09 3.74
CA GLU A 17 -10.84 12.72 4.83
C GLU A 17 -9.92 13.04 6.01
N TYR A 18 -9.05 12.11 6.41
CA TYR A 18 -8.06 12.35 7.46
C TYR A 18 -7.13 13.52 7.13
N PHE A 19 -6.55 13.53 5.94
CA PHE A 19 -5.59 14.57 5.55
C PHE A 19 -6.24 15.91 5.22
N LEU A 20 -7.51 15.94 4.83
CA LEU A 20 -8.30 17.16 4.73
C LEU A 20 -8.62 17.73 6.10
N ARG A 21 -9.14 16.90 7.01
CA ARG A 21 -9.48 17.31 8.38
C ARG A 21 -8.26 17.82 9.15
N SER A 22 -7.07 17.32 8.84
CA SER A 22 -5.80 17.77 9.42
C SER A 22 -5.12 18.90 8.65
N ASN A 23 -5.77 19.48 7.63
CA ASN A 23 -5.25 20.57 6.79
C ASN A 23 -3.90 20.26 6.10
N GLN A 24 -3.64 18.98 5.80
CA GLN A 24 -2.42 18.55 5.11
C GLN A 24 -2.59 18.48 3.59
N ILE A 25 -3.83 18.38 3.11
CA ILE A 25 -4.20 18.55 1.69
C ILE A 25 -5.34 19.56 1.56
N THR A 26 -5.53 20.09 0.35
CA THR A 26 -6.50 21.17 0.09
C THR A 26 -7.72 20.71 -0.71
N ALA A 27 -7.75 19.47 -1.18
CA ALA A 27 -8.85 18.88 -1.93
C ALA A 27 -8.87 17.36 -1.73
N GLU A 28 -10.03 16.74 -1.99
CA GLU A 28 -10.20 15.27 -2.07
C GLU A 28 -9.48 14.72 -3.32
N ASP A 29 -8.15 14.88 -3.37
CA ASP A 29 -7.31 14.46 -4.49
C ASP A 29 -6.15 13.60 -3.96
N GLY A 30 -6.19 12.29 -4.28
CA GLY A 30 -5.14 11.34 -3.92
C GLY A 30 -3.76 11.72 -4.45
N ALA A 31 -3.66 12.53 -5.51
CA ALA A 31 -2.38 13.04 -6.00
C ALA A 31 -1.70 14.05 -5.06
N GLN A 32 -2.41 14.58 -4.05
CA GLN A 32 -1.82 15.40 -2.99
C GLN A 32 -1.25 14.56 -1.84
N ILE A 33 -1.61 13.28 -1.73
CA ILE A 33 -1.01 12.38 -0.74
C ILE A 33 0.42 12.06 -1.17
N THR A 34 1.37 12.35 -0.28
CA THR A 34 2.80 12.10 -0.50
C THR A 34 3.26 10.96 0.39
N TRP A 35 4.20 10.17 -0.10
CA TRP A 35 4.63 8.92 0.50
C TRP A 35 6.13 8.93 0.71
N TYR A 36 6.57 8.50 1.89
CA TYR A 36 7.93 8.04 2.09
C TYR A 36 7.95 6.53 1.90
N HIS A 37 8.76 6.04 0.97
CA HIS A 37 8.80 4.64 0.56
C HIS A 37 9.98 3.92 1.21
N ALA A 38 9.81 2.63 1.51
CA ALA A 38 10.83 1.72 2.03
C ALA A 38 11.58 2.30 3.24
N ALA A 39 10.84 2.77 4.27
CA ALA A 39 11.41 3.25 5.52
C ALA A 39 11.90 2.08 6.41
N ASN A 40 12.80 1.26 5.88
CA ASN A 40 13.15 -0.05 6.43
C ASN A 40 14.24 0.00 7.52
N HIS A 41 15.11 1.01 7.53
CA HIS A 41 16.12 1.16 8.59
C HIS A 41 15.87 2.39 9.45
N LYS A 42 16.52 2.43 10.63
CA LYS A 42 16.38 3.54 11.59
C LYS A 42 16.71 4.89 10.97
N ALA A 43 17.67 4.94 10.05
CA ALA A 43 18.01 6.16 9.31
C ALA A 43 16.83 6.67 8.46
N GLN A 44 16.22 5.80 7.64
CA GLN A 44 15.10 6.16 6.79
C GLN A 44 13.86 6.54 7.61
N VAL A 45 13.61 5.90 8.75
CA VAL A 45 12.51 6.32 9.64
C VAL A 45 12.74 7.76 10.13
N ASN A 46 13.96 8.09 10.55
CA ASN A 46 14.30 9.45 10.98
C ASN A 46 14.14 10.48 9.85
N GLU A 47 14.49 10.12 8.61
CA GLU A 47 14.26 10.96 7.42
C GLU A 47 12.76 11.11 7.12
N ALA A 48 12.02 10.01 7.14
CA ALA A 48 10.57 9.98 6.91
C ALA A 48 9.82 10.86 7.90
N LEU A 49 10.19 10.81 9.18
CA LEU A 49 9.60 11.62 10.24
C LEU A 49 9.82 13.13 10.04
N LYS A 50 10.96 13.54 9.48
CA LYS A 50 11.30 14.94 9.19
C LYS A 50 10.79 15.44 7.84
N SER A 51 10.45 14.53 6.93
CA SER A 51 9.96 14.86 5.60
C SER A 51 8.55 15.46 5.60
N THR A 52 8.13 16.00 4.46
CA THR A 52 6.74 16.43 4.21
C THR A 52 5.80 15.28 3.86
N ALA A 53 6.25 14.02 3.90
CA ALA A 53 5.42 12.88 3.55
C ALA A 53 4.19 12.75 4.45
N HIS A 54 3.03 12.45 3.88
CA HIS A 54 1.80 12.20 4.63
C HIS A 54 1.78 10.76 5.17
N MET A 55 2.24 9.81 4.37
CA MET A 55 2.29 8.38 4.69
C MET A 55 3.73 7.88 4.74
N ILE A 56 4.02 6.97 5.67
CA ILE A 56 5.26 6.19 5.71
C ILE A 56 4.92 4.75 5.35
N GLU A 57 5.57 4.24 4.31
CA GLU A 57 5.50 2.86 3.90
C GLU A 57 6.83 2.16 4.28
N ALA A 58 6.72 0.92 4.73
CA ALA A 58 7.86 0.07 4.99
C ALA A 58 7.51 -1.41 4.85
N ASP A 59 8.51 -2.18 4.44
CA ASP A 59 8.41 -3.59 4.10
C ASP A 59 8.60 -4.45 5.35
N VAL A 60 7.79 -5.49 5.52
CA VAL A 60 7.82 -6.35 6.70
C VAL A 60 8.13 -7.78 6.30
N LEU A 61 9.14 -8.37 6.95
CA LEU A 61 9.47 -9.78 6.83
C LEU A 61 9.77 -10.40 8.18
N LEU A 62 9.65 -11.73 8.23
CA LEU A 62 10.12 -12.53 9.35
C LEU A 62 11.47 -13.13 8.96
N PRO A 63 12.56 -12.83 9.68
CA PRO A 63 13.86 -13.40 9.38
C PRO A 63 13.80 -14.93 9.42
N SER A 64 14.42 -15.58 8.44
CA SER A 64 14.57 -17.04 8.42
C SER A 64 15.89 -17.43 9.12
N ASP A 65 16.09 -16.93 10.34
CA ASP A 65 17.32 -17.17 11.11
C ASP A 65 17.30 -18.48 11.92
N GLY A 66 16.22 -19.27 11.79
CA GLY A 66 16.04 -20.54 12.49
C GLY A 66 15.58 -20.39 13.94
N SER A 67 15.29 -19.17 14.42
CA SER A 67 14.70 -18.97 15.73
C SER A 67 13.19 -19.23 15.71
N GLU A 68 12.69 -20.05 16.64
CA GLU A 68 11.26 -20.32 16.80
C GLU A 68 10.46 -19.08 17.28
N HIS A 69 11.15 -17.98 17.59
CA HIS A 69 10.60 -16.74 18.14
C HIS A 69 11.07 -15.51 17.38
N GLY A 70 11.41 -15.65 16.10
CA GLY A 70 11.84 -14.53 15.26
C GLY A 70 10.86 -13.36 15.38
N GLN A 71 11.39 -12.14 15.51
CA GLN A 71 10.57 -10.93 15.51
C GLN A 71 10.47 -10.37 14.09
N PRO A 72 9.31 -9.83 13.66
CA PRO A 72 9.21 -9.13 12.39
C PRO A 72 10.18 -7.95 12.35
N ILE A 73 10.86 -7.81 11.23
CA ILE A 73 11.78 -6.71 10.95
C ILE A 73 11.34 -5.94 9.72
N MET A 74 11.82 -4.71 9.61
CA MET A 74 11.53 -3.86 8.47
C MET A 74 12.59 -4.11 7.39
N ALA A 75 12.26 -4.85 6.33
CA ALA A 75 13.19 -5.20 5.26
C ALA A 75 12.49 -5.69 3.99
N HIS A 76 13.17 -5.54 2.86
CA HIS A 76 12.71 -5.98 1.54
C HIS A 76 13.76 -6.91 0.89
N PRO A 77 13.39 -8.10 0.40
CA PRO A 77 14.33 -8.97 -0.32
C PRO A 77 15.05 -8.25 -1.49
N PRO A 78 16.35 -8.48 -1.71
CA PRO A 78 17.15 -9.56 -1.15
C PRO A 78 17.68 -9.31 0.27
N GLU A 79 17.45 -8.15 0.85
CA GLU A 79 17.83 -7.89 2.24
C GLU A 79 16.86 -8.61 3.19
N THR A 80 17.40 -9.53 4.00
CA THR A 80 16.63 -10.32 4.97
C THR A 80 16.94 -9.95 6.42
N ASN A 81 17.76 -8.91 6.61
CA ASN A 81 18.19 -8.39 7.90
C ASN A 81 17.97 -6.87 7.93
N SER A 82 17.77 -6.29 9.12
CA SER A 82 17.62 -4.85 9.30
C SER A 82 18.06 -4.45 10.71
N ASP A 83 18.47 -3.19 10.87
CA ASP A 83 18.75 -2.59 12.17
C ASP A 83 17.48 -2.17 12.93
N ASN A 84 16.31 -2.42 12.34
CA ASN A 84 15.02 -1.95 12.81
C ASN A 84 13.99 -3.08 12.84
N THR A 85 13.60 -3.48 14.05
CA THR A 85 12.45 -4.36 14.25
C THR A 85 11.14 -3.62 13.97
N LEU A 86 10.05 -4.32 13.67
CA LEU A 86 8.73 -3.70 13.55
C LEU A 86 8.33 -3.00 14.86
N GLN A 87 8.67 -3.57 16.01
CA GLN A 87 8.36 -2.97 17.30
C GLN A 87 9.06 -1.62 17.50
N GLU A 88 10.36 -1.53 17.18
CA GLU A 88 11.10 -0.26 17.22
C GLU A 88 10.57 0.74 16.20
N TRP A 89 10.29 0.27 14.98
CA TRP A 89 9.71 1.09 13.92
C TRP A 89 8.37 1.70 14.36
N LEU A 90 7.47 0.89 14.92
CA LEU A 90 6.19 1.35 15.47
C LEU A 90 6.40 2.40 16.57
N ALA A 91 7.33 2.17 17.49
CA ALA A 91 7.63 3.11 18.57
C ALA A 91 8.08 4.49 18.06
N GLU A 92 8.81 4.55 16.96
CA GLU A 92 9.23 5.81 16.34
C GLU A 92 8.12 6.49 15.54
N VAL A 93 7.41 5.76 14.66
CA VAL A 93 6.34 6.37 13.84
C VAL A 93 5.16 6.88 14.66
N LEU A 94 4.90 6.26 15.81
CA LEU A 94 3.90 6.69 16.78
C LEU A 94 4.12 8.13 17.28
N LYS A 95 5.36 8.63 17.24
CA LYS A 95 5.72 10.00 17.66
C LYS A 95 5.28 11.09 16.66
N SER A 96 4.82 10.69 15.47
CA SER A 96 4.31 11.62 14.44
C SER A 96 2.79 11.49 14.27
N ASN A 97 2.20 12.25 13.34
CA ASN A 97 0.82 12.08 12.87
C ASN A 97 0.76 11.48 11.46
N LYS A 98 1.87 10.94 10.94
CA LYS A 98 1.92 10.35 9.60
C LYS A 98 1.19 9.02 9.60
N GLY A 99 0.35 8.79 8.60
CA GLY A 99 -0.27 7.48 8.41
C GLY A 99 0.77 6.44 8.01
N ILE A 100 0.44 5.17 8.14
CA ILE A 100 1.38 4.07 7.93
C ILE A 100 0.84 3.05 6.94
N LYS A 101 1.76 2.45 6.16
CA LYS A 101 1.49 1.30 5.30
C LYS A 101 2.53 0.22 5.57
N LEU A 102 2.10 -0.96 5.98
CA LEU A 102 2.97 -2.11 6.20
C LEU A 102 2.89 -3.05 5.00
N ASP A 103 3.99 -3.22 4.29
CA ASP A 103 4.09 -4.07 3.09
C ASP A 103 4.69 -5.44 3.40
N PHE A 104 3.83 -6.44 3.58
CA PHE A 104 4.22 -7.79 3.94
C PHE A 104 4.85 -8.53 2.77
N LYS A 105 6.11 -8.95 2.94
CA LYS A 105 6.87 -9.76 1.97
C LYS A 105 6.79 -11.26 2.24
N SER A 106 6.26 -11.66 3.38
CA SER A 106 6.02 -13.07 3.68
C SER A 106 4.80 -13.27 4.58
N LEU A 107 4.07 -14.36 4.33
CA LEU A 107 2.92 -14.75 5.14
C LEU A 107 3.31 -15.00 6.61
N ALA A 108 4.52 -15.55 6.83
CA ALA A 108 5.03 -15.84 8.17
C ALA A 108 5.16 -14.59 9.06
N ALA A 109 5.34 -13.41 8.47
CA ALA A 109 5.45 -12.16 9.21
C ALA A 109 4.09 -11.60 9.64
N VAL A 110 2.98 -12.03 9.03
CA VAL A 110 1.68 -11.38 9.15
C VAL A 110 1.17 -11.44 10.58
N GLU A 111 0.89 -12.63 11.10
CA GLU A 111 0.31 -12.80 12.43
C GLU A 111 1.18 -12.17 13.55
N PRO A 112 2.51 -12.42 13.62
CA PRO A 112 3.35 -11.78 14.64
C PRO A 112 3.34 -10.25 14.55
N SER A 113 3.26 -9.69 13.34
CA SER A 113 3.22 -8.24 13.14
C SER A 113 1.89 -7.64 13.57
N LEU A 114 0.77 -8.30 13.28
CA LEU A 114 -0.55 -7.84 13.68
C LEU A 114 -0.73 -7.90 15.20
N MET A 115 -0.13 -8.87 15.88
CA MET A 115 -0.07 -8.89 17.35
C MET A 115 0.64 -7.66 17.93
N LEU A 116 1.79 -7.28 17.34
CA LEU A 116 2.50 -6.05 17.75
C LEU A 116 1.68 -4.79 17.44
N LEU A 117 0.98 -4.78 16.30
CA LEU A 117 0.14 -3.66 15.89
C LEU A 117 -1.10 -3.49 16.78
N GLU A 118 -1.72 -4.58 17.24
CA GLU A 118 -2.88 -4.56 18.15
C GLU A 118 -2.50 -3.91 19.50
N ASN A 119 -1.27 -4.15 19.99
CA ASN A 119 -0.77 -3.55 21.23
C ASN A 119 -0.69 -2.02 21.17
N VAL A 120 -0.49 -1.46 19.98
CA VAL A 120 -0.37 0.00 19.77
C VAL A 120 -1.64 0.61 19.18
N LYS A 121 -2.68 -0.17 18.92
CA LYS A 121 -3.92 0.25 18.23
C LYS A 121 -4.55 1.52 18.76
N ARG A 122 -4.67 1.62 20.09
CA ARG A 122 -5.26 2.78 20.77
C ARG A 122 -4.48 4.08 20.57
N HIS A 123 -3.20 3.99 20.22
CA HIS A 123 -2.29 5.12 19.97
C HIS A 123 -2.19 5.48 18.48
N LEU A 124 -2.65 4.61 17.57
CA LEU A 124 -2.71 4.85 16.14
C LEU A 124 -4.08 5.44 15.75
N LYS A 125 -4.27 6.74 16.00
CA LYS A 125 -5.47 7.48 15.53
C LYS A 125 -5.26 8.13 14.16
N ARG A 126 -4.94 7.31 13.17
CA ARG A 126 -4.49 7.73 11.84
C ARG A 126 -4.72 6.60 10.82
N PRO A 127 -4.63 6.87 9.50
CA PRO A 127 -4.74 5.83 8.48
C PRO A 127 -3.67 4.75 8.64
N VAL A 128 -4.10 3.49 8.63
CA VAL A 128 -3.25 2.30 8.66
C VAL A 128 -3.63 1.40 7.50
N TRP A 129 -2.67 1.11 6.62
CA TRP A 129 -2.86 0.25 5.47
C TRP A 129 -2.04 -1.02 5.60
N ILE A 130 -2.66 -2.16 5.30
CA ILE A 130 -2.01 -3.46 5.31
C ILE A 130 -1.87 -3.94 3.87
N ASN A 131 -0.64 -4.13 3.42
CA ASN A 131 -0.31 -4.39 2.03
C ASN A 131 0.33 -5.75 1.83
N ALA A 132 0.02 -6.38 0.71
CA ALA A 132 0.82 -7.47 0.17
C ALA A 132 0.61 -7.58 -1.35
N ASP A 133 1.65 -8.04 -2.04
CA ASP A 133 1.53 -8.53 -3.41
C ASP A 133 1.01 -9.97 -3.39
N ILE A 134 -0.30 -10.11 -3.60
CA ILE A 134 -1.02 -11.39 -3.46
C ILE A 134 -1.23 -12.13 -4.79
N LEU A 135 -0.93 -11.47 -5.91
CA LEU A 135 -1.08 -12.03 -7.25
C LEU A 135 0.18 -11.80 -8.11
N PRO A 136 0.47 -12.69 -9.08
CA PRO A 136 1.52 -12.44 -10.05
C PRO A 136 1.08 -11.37 -11.04
N GLY A 137 1.92 -10.35 -11.22
CA GLY A 137 1.67 -9.26 -12.16
C GLY A 137 2.64 -9.26 -13.34
N PRO A 138 2.58 -8.21 -14.18
CA PRO A 138 3.40 -8.14 -15.38
C PRO A 138 4.89 -8.17 -15.05
N ASN A 139 5.61 -9.09 -15.69
CA ASN A 139 7.05 -9.32 -15.49
C ASN A 139 7.43 -9.62 -14.02
N GLY A 140 6.46 -9.98 -13.17
CA GLY A 140 6.71 -10.33 -11.78
C GLY A 140 7.36 -11.71 -11.67
N HIS A 141 8.51 -11.79 -11.01
CA HIS A 141 9.23 -13.05 -10.77
C HIS A 141 9.37 -13.39 -9.28
N SER A 142 9.06 -12.43 -8.40
CA SER A 142 9.05 -12.65 -6.96
C SER A 142 7.90 -13.55 -6.55
N ARG A 143 8.10 -14.31 -5.47
CA ARG A 143 7.04 -15.09 -4.84
C ARG A 143 5.96 -14.14 -4.29
N VAL A 144 4.70 -14.45 -4.56
CA VAL A 144 3.54 -13.75 -4.00
C VAL A 144 3.28 -14.21 -2.56
N VAL A 145 2.57 -13.38 -1.80
CA VAL A 145 1.97 -13.80 -0.52
C VAL A 145 0.66 -14.51 -0.82
N ASP A 146 0.40 -15.67 -0.19
CA ASP A 146 -0.83 -16.41 -0.42
C ASP A 146 -2.06 -15.58 0.01
N ALA A 147 -2.93 -15.26 -0.95
CA ALA A 147 -4.00 -14.28 -0.81
C ALA A 147 -4.97 -14.61 0.33
N LYS A 148 -5.53 -15.83 0.34
CA LYS A 148 -6.56 -16.23 1.29
C LYS A 148 -6.08 -16.18 2.75
N PRO A 149 -4.99 -16.87 3.16
CA PRO A 149 -4.55 -16.81 4.53
C PRO A 149 -4.10 -15.41 4.94
N PHE A 150 -3.50 -14.62 4.04
CA PHE A 150 -3.18 -13.21 4.34
C PHE A 150 -4.43 -12.40 4.69
N ILE A 151 -5.46 -12.44 3.83
CA ILE A 151 -6.71 -11.71 4.04
C ILE A 151 -7.44 -12.21 5.30
N ASP A 152 -7.59 -13.52 5.46
CA ASP A 152 -8.25 -14.11 6.63
C ASP A 152 -7.58 -13.66 7.94
N THR A 153 -6.25 -13.74 8.01
CA THR A 153 -5.49 -13.33 9.20
C THR A 153 -5.64 -11.84 9.45
N VAL A 154 -5.45 -10.98 8.44
CA VAL A 154 -5.57 -9.51 8.61
C VAL A 154 -6.97 -9.11 9.08
N THR A 155 -8.00 -9.64 8.44
CA THR A 155 -9.39 -9.28 8.75
C THR A 155 -9.89 -9.85 10.08
N SER A 156 -9.26 -10.92 10.59
CA SER A 156 -9.54 -11.44 11.94
C SER A 156 -9.05 -10.51 13.05
N PHE A 157 -7.92 -9.81 12.85
CA PHE A 157 -7.40 -8.82 13.80
C PHE A 157 -8.04 -7.44 13.61
N PHE A 158 -8.16 -7.01 12.35
CA PHE A 158 -8.60 -5.67 11.99
C PHE A 158 -9.67 -5.73 10.89
N PRO A 159 -10.94 -5.99 11.26
CA PRO A 159 -12.01 -6.21 10.29
C PRO A 159 -12.36 -4.99 9.44
N ASP A 160 -11.90 -3.80 9.83
CA ASP A 160 -12.17 -2.52 9.16
C ASP A 160 -10.92 -1.90 8.51
N VAL A 161 -9.73 -2.51 8.61
CA VAL A 161 -8.49 -1.93 8.07
C VAL A 161 -8.55 -1.78 6.55
N THR A 162 -7.85 -0.78 6.02
CA THR A 162 -7.67 -0.66 4.56
C THR A 162 -6.68 -1.71 4.07
N LEU A 163 -7.14 -2.58 3.17
CA LEU A 163 -6.30 -3.55 2.47
C LEU A 163 -5.69 -2.90 1.22
N SER A 164 -4.39 -3.07 1.01
CA SER A 164 -3.69 -2.62 -0.20
C SER A 164 -3.18 -3.86 -0.93
N LEU A 165 -3.95 -4.35 -1.91
CA LEU A 165 -3.74 -5.66 -2.52
C LEU A 165 -3.11 -5.50 -3.90
N GLY A 166 -1.86 -5.94 -4.01
CA GLY A 166 -1.01 -5.71 -5.15
C GLY A 166 -0.74 -6.93 -6.01
N TRP A 167 0.08 -6.68 -7.02
CA TRP A 167 0.70 -7.72 -7.82
C TRP A 167 2.21 -7.58 -7.76
N THR A 168 2.93 -8.70 -7.75
CA THR A 168 4.37 -8.64 -8.02
C THR A 168 4.59 -8.11 -9.42
N THR A 169 5.52 -7.17 -9.60
CA THR A 169 5.77 -6.56 -10.91
C THR A 169 7.25 -6.41 -11.18
N GLY A 170 7.64 -6.66 -12.41
CA GLY A 170 8.98 -6.36 -12.92
C GLY A 170 8.94 -5.21 -13.92
N TRP A 171 10.09 -4.57 -14.10
CA TRP A 171 10.28 -3.62 -15.17
C TRP A 171 11.69 -3.72 -15.73
N HIS A 172 11.82 -3.61 -17.05
CA HIS A 172 13.08 -3.66 -17.75
C HIS A 172 13.23 -2.49 -18.74
N PRO A 173 14.33 -1.69 -18.67
CA PRO A 173 14.51 -0.53 -19.53
C PRO A 173 14.62 -0.87 -21.01
N GLU A 174 15.14 -2.06 -21.32
CA GLU A 174 15.47 -2.50 -22.68
C GLU A 174 14.39 -3.36 -23.33
N LYS A 175 13.28 -3.63 -22.62
CA LYS A 175 12.19 -4.49 -23.10
C LYS A 175 10.87 -3.75 -23.15
N VAL A 176 9.97 -4.22 -24.01
CA VAL A 176 8.57 -3.84 -23.92
C VAL A 176 8.04 -4.40 -22.61
N ASN A 177 7.60 -3.50 -21.73
CA ASN A 177 6.98 -3.88 -20.47
C ASN A 177 5.49 -4.05 -20.72
N GLU A 178 5.04 -5.30 -20.72
CA GLU A 178 3.61 -5.59 -20.77
C GLU A 178 2.90 -4.99 -19.56
N GLY A 179 1.68 -4.51 -19.80
CA GLY A 179 0.81 -4.05 -18.73
C GLY A 179 0.04 -5.20 -18.06
N TYR A 180 -0.67 -4.87 -16.98
CA TYR A 180 -1.71 -5.71 -16.38
C TYR A 180 -2.70 -6.20 -17.43
N SER A 181 -2.85 -7.52 -17.54
CA SER A 181 -3.77 -8.16 -18.47
C SER A 181 -5.20 -8.20 -17.91
N TRP A 182 -6.17 -8.52 -18.77
CA TRP A 182 -7.55 -8.73 -18.35
C TRP A 182 -7.70 -9.85 -17.32
N THR A 183 -6.92 -10.93 -17.47
CA THR A 183 -6.91 -12.04 -16.53
C THR A 183 -6.45 -11.56 -15.15
N MET A 184 -5.36 -10.79 -15.09
CA MET A 184 -4.80 -10.26 -13.84
C MET A 184 -5.79 -9.38 -13.07
N VAL A 185 -6.49 -8.46 -13.75
CA VAL A 185 -7.46 -7.58 -13.07
C VAL A 185 -8.76 -8.29 -12.69
N LYS A 186 -9.19 -9.29 -13.47
CA LYS A 186 -10.38 -10.10 -13.13
C LYS A 186 -10.13 -11.02 -11.94
N GLU A 187 -8.93 -11.56 -11.81
CA GLU A 187 -8.54 -12.36 -10.66
C GLU A 187 -8.51 -11.53 -9.37
N MET A 188 -7.96 -10.31 -9.44
CA MET A 188 -8.01 -9.36 -8.32
C MET A 188 -9.46 -8.97 -7.96
N GLU A 189 -10.30 -8.72 -8.97
CA GLU A 189 -11.73 -8.43 -8.77
C GLU A 189 -12.44 -9.58 -8.07
N TYR A 190 -12.19 -10.82 -8.50
CA TYR A 190 -12.78 -12.02 -7.90
C TYR A 190 -12.42 -12.15 -6.41
N ILE A 191 -11.15 -11.97 -6.06
CA ILE A 191 -10.70 -12.01 -4.65
C ILE A 191 -11.36 -10.90 -3.82
N CYS A 192 -11.43 -9.69 -4.38
CA CYS A 192 -11.88 -8.53 -3.64
C CYS A 192 -13.41 -8.43 -3.51
N ASN A 193 -14.17 -9.10 -4.38
CA ASN A 193 -15.63 -9.06 -4.38
C ASN A 193 -16.28 -9.65 -3.12
N GLU A 194 -15.53 -10.45 -2.34
CA GLU A 194 -15.99 -11.01 -1.06
C GLU A 194 -15.60 -10.15 0.16
N LEU A 195 -14.84 -9.07 -0.04
CA LEU A 195 -14.30 -8.25 1.04
C LEU A 195 -15.30 -7.18 1.50
N ASN A 196 -15.30 -6.93 2.81
CA ASN A 196 -16.07 -5.84 3.42
C ASN A 196 -15.19 -4.62 3.77
N GLN A 197 -13.88 -4.77 3.62
CA GLN A 197 -12.88 -3.75 3.92
C GLN A 197 -12.75 -2.75 2.78
N PRO A 198 -12.28 -1.52 3.04
CA PRO A 198 -11.75 -0.66 2.00
C PRO A 198 -10.55 -1.34 1.33
N VAL A 199 -10.54 -1.38 -0.01
CA VAL A 199 -9.46 -1.98 -0.80
C VAL A 199 -8.80 -0.91 -1.65
N THR A 200 -7.47 -0.90 -1.72
CA THR A 200 -6.67 -0.08 -2.65
C THR A 200 -5.81 -1.00 -3.51
N PHE A 201 -5.48 -0.55 -4.72
CA PHE A 201 -4.68 -1.33 -5.67
C PHE A 201 -3.35 -0.62 -5.93
N PRO A 202 -2.24 -1.04 -5.28
CA PRO A 202 -0.92 -0.56 -5.63
C PRO A 202 -0.55 -1.00 -7.05
N VAL A 203 -0.26 -0.03 -7.92
CA VAL A 203 0.15 -0.30 -9.30
C VAL A 203 1.49 0.32 -9.64
N ARG A 204 2.28 -0.37 -10.46
CA ARG A 204 3.52 0.18 -10.98
C ARG A 204 3.22 1.26 -12.01
N ALA A 205 3.62 2.50 -11.72
CA ALA A 205 3.34 3.67 -12.57
C ALA A 205 3.74 3.47 -14.05
N ALA A 206 4.87 2.79 -14.29
CA ALA A 206 5.39 2.53 -15.64
C ALA A 206 4.46 1.64 -16.52
N LEU A 207 3.55 0.88 -15.90
CA LEU A 207 2.64 -0.06 -16.57
C LEU A 207 1.23 0.51 -16.77
N VAL A 208 0.93 1.65 -16.15
CA VAL A 208 -0.42 2.24 -16.12
C VAL A 208 -0.92 2.56 -17.52
N ARG A 209 -0.06 3.14 -18.37
CA ARG A 209 -0.44 3.56 -19.71
C ARG A 209 -0.91 2.37 -20.56
N GLN A 210 -0.22 1.23 -20.44
CA GLN A 210 -0.50 0.00 -21.17
C GLN A 210 -1.74 -0.71 -20.62
N SER A 211 -2.13 -0.42 -19.38
CA SER A 211 -3.20 -1.10 -18.64
C SER A 211 -4.42 -0.23 -18.35
N CYS A 212 -4.52 0.93 -18.99
CA CYS A 212 -5.53 1.93 -18.65
C CYS A 212 -6.95 1.33 -18.65
N SER A 213 -7.33 0.59 -19.70
CA SER A 213 -8.65 -0.03 -19.80
C SER A 213 -8.91 -1.07 -18.71
N GLN A 214 -7.92 -1.90 -18.38
CA GLN A 214 -8.02 -2.95 -17.37
C GLN A 214 -8.15 -2.35 -15.96
N LEU A 215 -7.31 -1.35 -15.64
CA LEU A 215 -7.30 -0.70 -14.34
C LEU A 215 -8.56 0.15 -14.13
N LEU A 216 -9.02 0.88 -15.15
CA LEU A 216 -10.30 1.62 -15.08
C LEU A 216 -11.49 0.68 -14.90
N TRP A 217 -11.48 -0.49 -15.55
CA TRP A 217 -12.53 -1.49 -15.34
C TRP A 217 -12.54 -2.02 -13.91
N LEU A 218 -11.36 -2.34 -13.35
CA LEU A 218 -11.23 -2.80 -11.97
C LEU A 218 -11.74 -1.74 -10.99
N LEU A 219 -11.38 -0.48 -11.19
CA LEU A 219 -11.89 0.64 -10.40
C LEU A 219 -13.42 0.75 -10.47
N LYS A 220 -14.01 0.68 -11.67
CA LYS A 220 -15.47 0.72 -11.82
C LYS A 220 -16.17 -0.43 -11.10
N LYS A 221 -15.59 -1.64 -11.13
CA LYS A 221 -16.12 -2.80 -10.39
C LYS A 221 -16.01 -2.62 -8.90
N SER A 222 -14.86 -2.12 -8.45
CA SER A 222 -14.65 -1.88 -7.05
C SER A 222 -15.71 -0.92 -6.50
N HIS A 223 -16.07 0.20 -7.14
CA HIS A 223 -17.17 1.08 -6.70
C HIS A 223 -18.55 0.42 -6.49
N SER A 224 -18.80 -0.76 -7.07
CA SER A 224 -20.04 -1.51 -6.89
C SER A 224 -20.06 -2.43 -5.66
N TRP A 225 -18.91 -2.63 -5.01
CA TRP A 225 -18.89 -3.36 -3.75
C TRP A 225 -19.54 -2.51 -2.65
N PRO A 226 -20.34 -3.11 -1.76
CA PRO A 226 -21.16 -2.38 -0.81
C PRO A 226 -20.38 -1.48 0.18
N TYR A 227 -19.03 -1.55 0.19
CA TYR A 227 -18.15 -0.86 1.15
C TYR A 227 -16.90 -0.19 0.52
N SER A 228 -16.83 -0.11 -0.80
CA SER A 228 -15.64 0.27 -1.58
C SER A 228 -15.75 1.67 -2.19
N LEU A 229 -16.28 2.63 -1.43
CA LEU A 229 -16.31 4.03 -1.89
C LEU A 229 -14.91 4.59 -2.24
N ASN A 230 -13.84 3.87 -1.91
CA ASN A 230 -12.47 4.38 -1.88
C ASN A 230 -11.44 3.49 -2.57
N ALA A 231 -11.85 2.63 -3.50
CA ALA A 231 -10.86 1.94 -4.31
C ALA A 231 -10.06 2.94 -5.14
N GLN A 232 -8.83 3.16 -4.69
CA GLN A 232 -7.90 4.09 -5.27
C GLN A 232 -6.74 3.28 -5.85
N LEU A 233 -6.43 3.57 -7.12
CA LEU A 233 -5.12 3.22 -7.66
C LEU A 233 -4.10 4.07 -6.91
N CYS A 234 -3.40 3.45 -5.97
CA CYS A 234 -2.21 4.04 -5.42
C CYS A 234 -1.09 3.65 -6.36
N ALA A 235 -0.72 4.52 -7.29
CA ALA A 235 0.52 4.30 -8.00
C ALA A 235 1.63 4.38 -6.94
N SER A 236 2.22 3.24 -6.56
CA SER A 236 3.44 3.23 -5.76
C SER A 236 4.45 4.01 -6.60
N TYR A 237 4.80 5.20 -6.13
CA TYR A 237 5.76 6.07 -6.81
C TYR A 237 7.14 5.40 -6.72
N TRP A 238 7.46 4.52 -7.68
CA TRP A 238 8.83 4.20 -8.07
C TRP A 238 9.48 5.39 -8.80
N ILE A 239 9.24 6.61 -8.33
CA ILE A 239 9.82 7.86 -8.86
C ILE A 239 10.60 8.50 -7.72
N VAL A 240 11.63 7.81 -7.21
CA VAL A 240 12.66 8.50 -6.43
C VAL A 240 14.08 7.94 -6.61
N ASP A 241 14.27 6.71 -7.09
CA ASP A 241 15.64 6.16 -7.20
C ASP A 241 16.19 5.88 -8.60
N TRP A 242 15.65 6.46 -9.68
CA TRP A 242 16.24 6.24 -11.01
C TRP A 242 16.33 7.51 -11.88
N LEU A 243 17.55 8.08 -11.86
CA LEU A 243 18.31 8.88 -12.84
C LEU A 243 18.79 10.23 -12.28
N PRO A 244 20.12 10.45 -12.11
CA PRO A 244 20.64 11.78 -11.88
C PRO A 244 20.39 12.61 -13.15
N GLY A 245 19.48 13.60 -13.06
CA GLY A 245 19.46 14.72 -13.99
C GLY A 245 18.42 14.74 -15.10
N ASN A 246 17.14 14.37 -14.86
CA ASN A 246 16.07 14.75 -15.79
C ASN A 246 14.77 15.19 -15.09
N SER A 247 14.54 16.51 -15.08
CA SER A 247 13.42 17.22 -14.42
C SER A 247 12.06 17.09 -15.11
N TRP A 248 11.89 16.18 -16.08
CA TRP A 248 10.71 16.13 -16.95
C TRP A 248 9.63 15.11 -16.52
N LEU A 249 9.94 14.19 -15.60
CA LEU A 249 9.04 13.08 -15.23
C LEU A 249 8.08 13.38 -14.06
N THR A 250 8.30 14.44 -13.30
CA THR A 250 7.43 14.85 -12.17
C THR A 250 6.06 15.37 -12.63
N GLY A 251 5.95 15.84 -13.88
CA GLY A 251 4.72 16.35 -14.47
C GLY A 251 3.87 15.30 -15.21
N LEU A 252 4.51 14.30 -15.84
CA LEU A 252 3.80 13.31 -16.66
C LEU A 252 3.07 12.27 -15.78
N SER A 253 3.68 11.86 -14.66
CA SER A 253 3.06 10.97 -13.67
C SER A 253 1.83 11.59 -12.99
N ARG A 254 1.90 12.87 -12.59
CA ARG A 254 0.72 13.62 -12.11
C ARG A 254 -0.37 13.74 -13.18
N LYS A 255 0.00 13.92 -14.45
CA LYS A 255 -0.95 13.96 -15.56
C LYS A 255 -1.57 12.59 -15.86
N ILE A 256 -0.85 11.49 -15.67
CA ILE A 256 -1.38 10.12 -15.84
C ILE A 256 -2.32 9.76 -14.68
N ALA A 257 -1.97 10.11 -13.44
CA ALA A 257 -2.88 9.99 -12.29
C ALA A 257 -4.13 10.86 -12.49
N LYS A 258 -3.97 12.11 -12.95
CA LYS A 258 -5.08 12.98 -13.35
C LYS A 258 -5.88 12.42 -14.53
N ALA A 259 -5.23 11.76 -15.50
CA ALA A 259 -5.91 11.18 -16.65
C ALA A 259 -6.80 10.01 -16.23
N LEU A 260 -6.30 9.14 -15.34
CA LEU A 260 -7.10 8.06 -14.75
C LEU A 260 -8.26 8.60 -13.91
N LEU A 261 -8.05 9.65 -13.11
CA LEU A 261 -9.12 10.32 -12.33
C LEU A 261 -10.12 11.07 -13.24
N SER A 262 -9.68 11.66 -14.35
CA SER A 262 -10.56 12.34 -15.31
C SER A 262 -11.39 11.40 -16.17
N CYS A 263 -10.93 10.16 -16.38
CA CYS A 263 -11.70 9.11 -17.07
C CYS A 263 -12.79 8.49 -16.18
N SER A 264 -12.78 8.76 -14.87
CA SER A 264 -13.81 8.32 -13.92
C SER A 264 -15.00 9.29 -13.82
N LEU A 265 -14.94 10.45 -14.48
CA LEU A 265 -15.96 11.52 -14.44
C LEU A 265 -16.73 11.68 -15.77
N VAL A 266 -16.82 10.63 -16.59
CA VAL A 266 -17.73 10.56 -17.76
C VAL A 266 -18.55 9.28 -17.71
#